data_AF-A0A5C5Y3L0-F1
#
_entry.id   AF-A0A5C5Y3L0-F1
#
_cell.length_a   1.000
_cell.length_b   1.000
_cell.length_c   1.000
_cell.angle_alpha   90.00
_cell.angle_beta   90.00
_cell.angle_gamma   90.00
#
_symmetry.space_group_name_H-M   'P 1'
#
loop_
_entity.id
_entity.type
_entity.pdbx_description
1 polymer ?
#
loop_
_entity_poly.entity_id
_entity_poly.type
_entity_poly.pdbx_seq_one_letter_code
_entity_poly.pdbx_strand_id
1 'polypeptide(L)'
;MRISLRELIGIVTIAGLLIGLTTSTWKLRRLKDEVGRLREEVGDLGQTEADEIAAVRLTSDQPLTYRFRVRVPETAGAAYRIAYSTWWPQSQTRPEWFAATPVPPGDSVVVMSIGRDVRDDRWKISTLVRNPQQTRRVATVLPETHVNVFRGSHDVVRTGIGRGVLAKPVGRSIRILEDRWLVGEGSLMLYGDSGPDEDQIGVYAELQLDDGPL
;
A
#
# COMPACT_ATOMS: atom_id res chain seq x y z
N MET A 1 60.74 23.08 17.35
CA MET A 1 59.73 22.17 17.93
C MET A 1 60.08 20.75 17.48
N ARG A 2 60.62 19.90 18.37
CA ARG A 2 60.95 18.50 18.04
C ARG A 2 59.78 17.63 18.49
N ILE A 3 59.00 17.13 17.54
CA ILE A 3 57.92 16.20 17.81
C ILE A 3 58.54 14.88 18.26
N SER A 4 58.13 14.38 19.41
CA SER A 4 58.57 13.10 19.95
C SER A 4 58.04 11.96 19.08
N LEU A 5 58.82 10.89 18.88
CA LEU A 5 58.38 9.69 18.15
C LEU A 5 57.05 9.14 18.72
N ARG A 6 56.83 9.31 20.02
CA ARG A 6 55.61 8.90 20.72
C ARG A 6 54.39 9.75 20.34
N GLU A 7 54.58 11.06 20.15
CA GLU A 7 53.52 11.96 19.64
C GLU A 7 53.19 11.64 18.18
N LEU A 8 54.20 11.34 17.37
CA LEU A 8 54.01 11.02 15.96
C LEU A 8 53.22 9.71 15.79
N ILE A 9 53.55 8.68 16.58
CA ILE A 9 52.77 7.43 16.62
C ILE A 9 51.33 7.71 17.08
N GLY A 10 51.14 8.52 18.13
CA GLY A 10 49.81 8.89 18.63
C GLY A 10 48.94 9.58 17.58
N ILE A 11 49.50 10.55 16.85
CA ILE A 11 48.80 11.27 15.78
C ILE A 11 48.42 10.32 14.64
N VAL A 12 49.33 9.43 14.23
CA VAL A 12 49.06 8.44 13.17
C VAL A 12 47.96 7.46 13.59
N THR A 13 47.96 6.99 14.85
CA THR A 13 46.90 6.11 15.36
C THR A 13 45.55 6.82 15.40
N ILE A 14 45.50 8.07 15.85
CA ILE A 14 44.27 8.88 15.89
C ILE A 14 43.75 9.14 14.48
N ALA A 15 44.63 9.49 13.54
CA ALA A 15 44.26 9.70 12.14
C ALA A 15 43.71 8.41 11.51
N GLY A 16 44.36 7.27 11.74
CA GLY A 16 43.89 5.97 11.28
C GLY A 16 42.51 5.61 11.84
N LEU A 17 42.28 5.85 13.14
CA LEU A 17 40.98 5.65 13.78
C LEU A 17 39.90 6.54 13.19
N LEU A 18 40.18 7.83 12.98
CA LEU A 18 39.23 8.77 12.39
C LEU A 18 38.85 8.38 10.96
N ILE A 19 39.82 7.98 10.13
CA ILE A 19 39.57 7.50 8.77
C ILE A 19 38.75 6.20 8.80
N GLY A 20 39.06 5.27 9.71
CA GLY A 20 38.28 4.03 9.89
C GLY A 20 36.84 4.32 10.30
N LEU A 21 36.62 5.25 11.23
CA LEU A 21 35.29 5.56 11.74
C LEU A 21 34.44 6.28 10.69
N THR A 22 35.03 7.22 9.96
CA THR A 22 34.36 7.96 8.88
C THR A 22 34.00 7.06 7.71
N THR A 23 34.90 6.18 7.27
CA THR A 23 34.62 5.21 6.21
C THR A 23 33.55 4.20 6.63
N SER A 24 33.60 3.70 7.86
CA SER A 24 32.61 2.77 8.41
C SER A 24 31.22 3.40 8.51
N THR A 25 31.12 4.61 9.06
CA THR A 25 29.84 5.34 9.15
C THR A 25 29.27 5.68 7.79
N TRP A 26 30.11 6.05 6.82
CA TRP A 26 29.66 6.33 5.45
C TRP A 26 29.14 5.06 4.76
N LYS A 27 29.86 3.93 4.89
CA LYS A 27 29.42 2.63 4.36
C LYS A 27 28.12 2.17 5.02
N LEU A 28 27.97 2.35 6.33
CA LEU A 28 26.75 1.99 7.07
C LEU A 28 25.54 2.80 6.58
N ARG A 29 25.72 4.10 6.33
CA ARG A 29 24.65 4.95 5.76
C ARG A 29 24.24 4.46 4.37
N ARG A 30 25.22 4.23 3.48
CA ARG A 30 24.94 3.72 2.13
C ARG A 30 24.20 2.37 2.14
N LEU A 31 24.62 1.45 3.01
CA LEU A 31 23.94 0.15 3.16
C LEU A 31 22.53 0.30 3.72
N LYS A 32 22.30 1.22 4.67
CA LYS A 32 20.95 1.53 5.16
C LYS A 32 20.05 2.07 4.05
N ASP A 33 20.56 2.96 3.22
CA ASP A 33 19.81 3.53 2.09
C ASP A 33 19.47 2.46 1.05
N GLU A 34 20.41 1.56 0.77
CA GLU A 34 20.23 0.46 -0.18
C GLU A 34 19.23 -0.58 0.34
N VAL A 35 19.29 -0.94 1.62
CA VAL A 35 18.28 -1.78 2.27
C VAL A 35 16.92 -1.10 2.29
N GLY A 36 16.87 0.21 2.56
CA GLY A 36 15.62 0.98 2.50
C GLY A 36 14.99 0.93 1.11
N ARG A 37 15.79 1.15 0.07
CA ARG A 37 15.35 1.05 -1.33
C ARG A 37 14.85 -0.34 -1.69
N LEU A 38 15.59 -1.40 -1.32
CA LEU A 38 15.17 -2.78 -1.58
C LEU A 38 13.89 -3.14 -0.83
N ARG A 39 13.72 -2.64 0.40
CA ARG A 39 12.49 -2.83 1.17
C ARG A 39 11.30 -2.13 0.53
N GLU A 40 11.49 -0.93 -0.01
CA GLU A 40 10.45 -0.22 -0.78
C GLU A 40 10.10 -0.97 -2.08
N GLU A 41 11.09 -1.56 -2.76
CA GLU A 41 10.87 -2.34 -3.99
C GLU A 41 10.12 -3.65 -3.72
N VAL A 42 10.43 -4.33 -2.62
CA VAL A 42 9.83 -5.63 -2.27
C VAL A 42 8.56 -5.47 -1.42
N GLY A 43 8.32 -4.27 -0.88
CA GLY A 43 7.31 -3.97 0.14
C GLY A 43 7.50 -4.84 1.37
N ASP A 44 8.65 -4.71 2.00
CA ASP A 44 8.89 -5.32 3.31
C ASP A 44 7.95 -4.66 4.34
N LEU A 45 7.14 -5.47 5.01
CA LEU A 45 6.27 -5.01 6.09
C LEU A 45 7.06 -4.71 7.37
N GLY A 46 8.34 -5.07 7.43
CA GLY A 46 9.18 -4.87 8.60
C GLY A 46 8.75 -5.75 9.78
N GLN A 47 9.24 -5.39 10.97
CA GLN A 47 8.79 -5.96 12.25
C GLN A 47 7.51 -5.22 12.65
N THR A 48 6.38 -5.89 12.48
CA THR A 48 5.07 -5.48 12.98
C THR A 48 4.76 -6.35 14.19
N GLU A 49 4.05 -5.82 15.18
CA GLU A 49 3.75 -6.57 16.40
C GLU A 49 2.85 -7.78 16.08
N ALA A 50 2.87 -8.78 16.97
CA ALA A 50 2.14 -10.04 16.76
C ALA A 50 0.61 -9.86 16.77
N ASP A 51 0.11 -8.71 17.22
CA ASP A 51 -1.30 -8.33 17.31
C ASP A 51 -1.67 -7.19 16.34
N GLU A 52 -0.84 -6.95 15.33
CA GLU A 52 -1.07 -5.93 14.31
C GLU A 52 -1.34 -6.53 12.93
N ILE A 53 -2.36 -5.99 12.27
CA ILE A 53 -2.50 -6.09 10.83
C ILE A 53 -1.64 -5.02 10.17
N ALA A 54 -1.01 -5.35 9.06
CA ALA A 54 -0.14 -4.42 8.36
C ALA A 54 -0.35 -4.47 6.85
N ALA A 55 -0.15 -3.33 6.20
CA ALA A 55 -0.25 -3.23 4.76
C ALA A 55 0.76 -2.21 4.20
N VAL A 56 1.26 -2.49 3.01
CA VAL A 56 2.16 -1.60 2.25
C VAL A 56 1.83 -1.66 0.77
N ARG A 57 1.87 -0.51 0.08
CA ARG A 57 1.68 -0.45 -1.37
C ARG A 57 2.99 -0.83 -2.07
N LEU A 58 2.90 -1.74 -3.03
CA LEU A 58 3.97 -2.15 -3.91
C LEU A 58 3.96 -1.30 -5.18
N THR A 59 5.11 -1.17 -5.82
CA THR A 59 5.21 -0.52 -7.13
C THR A 59 4.54 -1.37 -8.20
N SER A 60 3.81 -0.71 -9.10
CA SER A 60 3.23 -1.28 -10.32
C SER A 60 3.55 -0.35 -11.48
N ASP A 61 4.02 -0.92 -12.58
CA ASP A 61 4.31 -0.28 -13.86
C ASP A 61 3.11 -0.32 -14.82
N GLN A 62 2.16 -1.21 -14.56
CA GLN A 62 0.94 -1.33 -15.35
C GLN A 62 -0.11 -0.28 -14.94
N PRO A 63 -0.73 0.42 -15.90
CA PRO A 63 -1.79 1.38 -15.62
C PRO A 63 -3.00 0.67 -15.01
N LEU A 64 -3.66 1.35 -14.05
CA LEU A 64 -4.84 0.83 -13.33
C LEU A 64 -4.62 -0.52 -12.63
N THR A 65 -3.35 -0.88 -12.38
CA THR A 65 -2.97 -2.05 -11.59
C THR A 65 -2.35 -1.56 -10.28
N TYR A 66 -2.89 -2.06 -9.18
CA TYR A 66 -2.51 -1.72 -7.82
C TYR A 66 -2.04 -2.99 -7.13
N ARG A 67 -0.90 -2.89 -6.45
CA ARG A 67 -0.29 -4.03 -5.78
C ARG A 67 -0.05 -3.66 -4.33
N PHE A 68 -0.40 -4.56 -3.44
CA PHE A 68 -0.23 -4.39 -2.00
C PHE A 68 0.33 -5.66 -1.40
N ARG A 69 1.13 -5.53 -0.36
CA ARG A 69 1.42 -6.62 0.55
C ARG A 69 0.67 -6.36 1.84
N VAL A 70 -0.06 -7.35 2.32
CA VAL A 70 -0.83 -7.29 3.56
C VAL A 70 -0.41 -8.45 4.46
N ARG A 71 -0.40 -8.22 5.76
CA ARG A 71 -0.18 -9.24 6.78
C ARG A 71 -1.36 -9.21 7.73
N VAL A 72 -1.95 -10.38 7.91
CA VAL A 72 -2.96 -10.64 8.94
C VAL A 72 -2.34 -11.61 9.92
N PRO A 73 -2.18 -11.27 11.21
CA PRO A 73 -1.50 -12.16 12.14
C PRO A 73 -2.36 -13.39 12.43
N GLU A 74 -1.72 -14.54 12.70
CA GLU A 74 -2.43 -15.79 13.02
C GLU A 74 -3.21 -15.69 14.34
N THR A 75 -2.75 -14.82 15.24
CA THR A 75 -3.39 -14.49 16.53
C THR A 75 -4.69 -13.71 16.37
N ALA A 76 -5.00 -13.22 15.16
CA ALA A 76 -6.14 -12.32 14.96
C ALA A 76 -7.48 -12.93 15.37
N GLY A 77 -7.62 -14.27 15.27
CA GLY A 77 -8.83 -15.03 15.62
C GLY A 77 -10.06 -14.75 14.75
N ALA A 78 -10.13 -13.58 14.11
CA ALA A 78 -11.18 -13.15 13.20
C ALA A 78 -10.71 -13.22 11.74
N ALA A 79 -11.65 -13.54 10.86
CA ALA A 79 -11.41 -13.54 9.42
C ALA A 79 -11.33 -12.11 8.88
N TYR A 80 -10.44 -11.89 7.92
CA TYR A 80 -10.30 -10.62 7.21
C TYR A 80 -10.64 -10.78 5.74
N ARG A 81 -11.08 -9.69 5.14
CA ARG A 81 -11.38 -9.59 3.71
C ARG A 81 -10.96 -8.24 3.17
N ILE A 82 -10.68 -8.21 1.89
CA ILE A 82 -10.48 -6.97 1.14
C ILE A 82 -11.76 -6.68 0.40
N ALA A 83 -12.49 -5.68 0.88
CA ALA A 83 -13.62 -5.12 0.16
C ALA A 83 -13.12 -4.07 -0.83
N TYR A 84 -13.77 -4.02 -1.99
CA TYR A 84 -13.40 -3.06 -3.03
C TYR A 84 -14.61 -2.47 -3.72
N SER A 85 -14.43 -1.27 -4.25
CA SER A 85 -15.45 -0.55 -5.01
C SER A 85 -14.82 0.41 -6.01
N THR A 86 -15.66 0.91 -6.92
CA THR A 86 -15.33 2.06 -7.77
C THR A 86 -16.24 3.27 -7.54
N TRP A 87 -17.13 3.19 -6.56
CA TRP A 87 -18.16 4.19 -6.27
C TRP A 87 -18.05 4.61 -4.80
N TRP A 88 -17.98 5.92 -4.56
CA TRP A 88 -18.27 6.52 -3.26
C TRP A 88 -19.48 7.45 -3.35
N PRO A 89 -20.64 7.05 -2.78
CA PRO A 89 -21.87 7.83 -2.93
C PRO A 89 -21.81 9.14 -2.15
N GLN A 90 -22.52 10.14 -2.66
CA GLN A 90 -22.72 11.41 -1.96
C GLN A 90 -23.19 11.20 -0.52
N SER A 91 -22.66 12.00 0.41
CA SER A 91 -23.01 11.99 1.84
C SER A 91 -22.71 10.69 2.60
N GLN A 92 -22.17 9.64 1.96
CA GLN A 92 -21.74 8.44 2.68
C GLN A 92 -20.34 8.62 3.25
N THR A 93 -20.08 8.10 4.44
CA THR A 93 -18.75 8.14 5.07
C THR A 93 -17.78 7.08 4.52
N ARG A 94 -18.28 6.15 3.69
CA ARG A 94 -17.50 5.08 3.08
C ARG A 94 -17.99 4.74 1.67
N PRO A 95 -17.12 4.16 0.82
CA PRO A 95 -17.52 3.58 -0.45
C PRO A 95 -18.55 2.46 -0.27
N GLU A 96 -19.42 2.32 -1.27
CA GLU A 96 -20.35 1.19 -1.34
C GLU A 96 -19.64 -0.02 -1.93
N TRP A 97 -19.41 -1.06 -1.13
CA TRP A 97 -18.57 -2.19 -1.51
C TRP A 97 -19.28 -3.11 -2.51
N PHE A 98 -18.64 -3.36 -3.66
CA PHE A 98 -19.21 -4.24 -4.68
C PHE A 98 -19.03 -5.71 -4.36
N ALA A 99 -17.86 -6.04 -3.82
CA ALA A 99 -17.47 -7.39 -3.50
C ALA A 99 -16.31 -7.37 -2.50
N ALA A 100 -16.07 -8.52 -1.89
CA ALA A 100 -14.92 -8.71 -1.04
C ALA A 100 -14.23 -10.03 -1.34
N THR A 101 -12.91 -10.02 -1.18
CA THR A 101 -12.09 -11.23 -1.29
C THR A 101 -11.49 -11.55 0.08
N PRO A 102 -11.76 -12.73 0.65
CA PRO A 102 -11.18 -13.16 1.92
C PRO A 102 -9.65 -13.24 1.84
N VAL A 103 -8.99 -12.80 2.92
CA VAL A 103 -7.54 -12.80 3.09
C VAL A 103 -7.16 -13.82 4.16
N PRO A 104 -6.37 -14.85 3.83
CA PRO A 104 -5.91 -15.81 4.82
C PRO A 104 -4.90 -15.17 5.79
N PRO A 105 -4.74 -15.71 7.01
CA PRO A 105 -3.67 -15.33 7.92
C PRO A 105 -2.28 -15.50 7.26
N GLY A 106 -1.34 -14.69 7.72
CA GLY A 106 0.02 -14.57 7.19
C GLY A 106 0.18 -13.47 6.15
N ASP A 107 1.30 -13.52 5.44
CA ASP A 107 1.65 -12.58 4.38
C ASP A 107 0.92 -12.91 3.08
N SER A 108 0.14 -11.95 2.58
CA SER A 108 -0.57 -12.06 1.32
C SER A 108 -0.19 -10.90 0.39
N VAL A 109 -0.03 -11.20 -0.89
CA VAL A 109 0.08 -10.20 -1.95
C VAL A 109 -1.28 -10.02 -2.59
N VAL A 110 -1.75 -8.79 -2.63
CA VAL A 110 -3.03 -8.40 -3.20
C VAL A 110 -2.75 -7.62 -4.46
N VAL A 111 -3.32 -8.06 -5.57
CA VAL A 111 -3.25 -7.35 -6.85
C VAL A 111 -4.67 -7.00 -7.26
N MET A 112 -4.93 -5.70 -7.38
CA MET A 112 -6.17 -5.19 -7.94
C MET A 112 -5.88 -4.62 -9.31
N SER A 113 -6.72 -4.92 -10.30
CA SER A 113 -6.59 -4.36 -11.63
C SER A 113 -7.93 -4.02 -12.24
N ILE A 114 -7.98 -2.91 -12.97
CA ILE A 114 -9.13 -2.53 -13.78
C ILE A 114 -8.73 -2.67 -15.24
N GLY A 115 -9.48 -3.48 -15.97
CA GLY A 115 -9.18 -3.72 -17.38
C GLY A 115 -10.29 -4.48 -18.08
N ARG A 116 -10.19 -4.52 -19.41
CA ARG A 116 -11.05 -5.32 -20.26
C ARG A 116 -10.67 -6.79 -20.15
N ASP A 117 -11.63 -7.64 -19.84
CA ASP A 117 -11.43 -9.09 -19.81
C ASP A 117 -11.45 -9.63 -21.24
N VAL A 118 -10.42 -10.39 -21.63
CA VAL A 118 -10.25 -10.94 -22.97
C VAL A 118 -11.35 -11.95 -23.33
N ARG A 119 -12.00 -12.55 -22.33
CA ARG A 119 -12.97 -13.64 -22.54
C ARG A 119 -14.36 -13.16 -22.93
N ASP A 120 -14.82 -12.08 -22.31
CA ASP A 120 -16.17 -11.54 -22.51
C ASP A 120 -16.19 -10.07 -22.89
N ASP A 121 -15.01 -9.47 -23.11
CA ASP A 121 -14.83 -8.13 -23.65
C ASP A 121 -15.38 -7.00 -22.76
N ARG A 122 -15.79 -7.35 -21.53
CA ARG A 122 -16.31 -6.43 -20.52
C ARG A 122 -15.21 -5.90 -19.63
N TRP A 123 -15.34 -4.65 -19.22
CA TRP A 123 -14.46 -4.06 -18.20
C TRP A 123 -14.80 -4.60 -16.82
N LYS A 124 -13.77 -4.99 -16.08
CA LYS A 124 -13.89 -5.56 -14.74
C LYS A 124 -12.85 -4.96 -13.82
N ILE A 125 -13.23 -4.82 -12.56
CA ILE A 125 -12.28 -4.72 -11.45
C ILE A 125 -12.01 -6.14 -10.95
N SER A 126 -10.75 -6.57 -11.04
CA SER A 126 -10.28 -7.87 -10.56
C SER A 126 -9.49 -7.68 -9.28
N THR A 127 -9.73 -8.51 -8.28
CA THR A 127 -8.92 -8.60 -7.06
C THR A 127 -8.37 -10.00 -6.94
N LEU A 128 -7.05 -10.12 -6.89
CA LEU A 128 -6.29 -11.35 -6.73
C LEU A 128 -5.57 -11.30 -5.39
N VAL A 129 -5.93 -12.20 -4.48
CA VAL A 129 -5.22 -12.41 -3.21
C VAL A 129 -4.40 -13.68 -3.36
N ARG A 130 -3.07 -13.54 -3.24
CA ARG A 130 -2.12 -14.65 -3.31
C ARG A 130 -1.34 -14.75 -2.02
N ASN A 131 -1.34 -15.93 -1.45
CA ASN A 131 -0.59 -16.32 -0.27
C ASN A 131 0.08 -17.69 -0.59
N PRO A 132 1.19 -18.06 0.08
CA PRO A 132 1.82 -19.39 -0.10
C PRO A 132 0.87 -20.59 -0.06
N GLN A 133 -0.20 -20.53 0.75
CA GLN A 133 -1.17 -21.62 0.89
C GLN A 133 -2.33 -21.53 -0.12
N GLN A 134 -2.71 -20.32 -0.57
CA GLN A 134 -3.90 -20.15 -1.39
C GLN A 134 -3.83 -18.96 -2.34
N THR A 135 -4.44 -19.13 -3.52
CA THR A 135 -4.73 -18.04 -4.45
C THR A 135 -6.24 -17.92 -4.63
N ARG A 136 -6.80 -16.71 -4.45
CA ARG A 136 -8.21 -16.39 -4.67
C ARG A 136 -8.31 -15.22 -5.63
N ARG A 137 -9.22 -15.29 -6.60
CA ARG A 137 -9.49 -14.21 -7.54
C ARG A 137 -10.99 -13.98 -7.61
N VAL A 138 -11.39 -12.72 -7.48
CA VAL A 138 -12.76 -12.25 -7.73
C VAL A 138 -12.68 -11.16 -8.79
N ALA A 139 -13.68 -11.10 -9.66
CA ALA A 139 -13.80 -10.04 -10.65
C ALA A 139 -15.24 -9.57 -10.73
N THR A 140 -15.45 -8.26 -10.71
CA THR A 140 -16.76 -7.64 -10.80
C THR A 140 -16.83 -6.81 -12.08
N VAL A 141 -17.92 -6.96 -12.83
CA VAL A 141 -18.17 -6.15 -14.03
C VAL A 141 -18.44 -4.71 -13.62
N LEU A 142 -17.78 -3.77 -14.30
CA LEU A 142 -17.94 -2.34 -14.02
C LEU A 142 -19.04 -1.73 -14.89
N PRO A 143 -19.83 -0.79 -14.35
CA PRO A 143 -20.72 0.05 -15.13
C PRO A 143 -19.97 0.86 -16.19
N GLU A 144 -20.58 1.07 -17.35
CA GLU A 144 -19.96 1.81 -18.46
C GLU A 144 -19.65 3.28 -18.08
N THR A 145 -20.46 3.88 -17.22
CA THR A 145 -20.22 5.22 -16.66
C THR A 145 -18.87 5.33 -15.96
N HIS A 146 -18.47 4.32 -15.17
CA HIS A 146 -17.18 4.30 -14.48
C HIS A 146 -16.03 4.04 -15.46
N VAL A 147 -16.25 3.15 -16.43
CA VAL A 147 -15.28 2.82 -17.47
C VAL A 147 -14.90 4.06 -18.27
N ASN A 148 -15.87 4.90 -18.62
CA ASN A 148 -15.61 6.13 -19.35
C ASN A 148 -14.71 7.10 -18.56
N VAL A 149 -14.88 7.17 -17.23
CA VAL A 149 -14.01 7.96 -16.36
C VAL A 149 -12.59 7.40 -16.32
N PHE A 150 -12.42 6.08 -16.16
CA PHE A 150 -11.09 5.46 -16.12
C PHE A 150 -10.35 5.48 -17.46
N ARG A 151 -11.08 5.52 -18.57
CA ARG A 151 -10.50 5.63 -19.92
C ARG A 151 -10.16 7.07 -20.29
N GLY A 152 -10.82 8.05 -19.70
CA GLY A 152 -10.53 9.47 -19.93
C GLY A 152 -9.23 9.91 -19.24
N SER A 153 -8.64 10.97 -19.78
CA SER A 153 -7.49 11.65 -19.16
C SER A 153 -8.01 12.57 -18.06
N HIS A 154 -8.04 12.07 -16.83
CA HIS A 154 -8.46 12.82 -15.65
C HIS A 154 -7.33 12.87 -14.63
N ASP A 155 -7.28 13.94 -13.85
CA ASP A 155 -6.39 14.04 -12.71
C ASP A 155 -6.84 13.08 -11.59
N VAL A 156 -5.87 12.44 -10.93
CA VAL A 156 -6.15 11.43 -9.91
C VAL A 156 -5.53 11.88 -8.58
N VAL A 157 -6.38 12.04 -7.57
CA VAL A 157 -5.96 12.29 -6.19
C VAL A 157 -5.82 10.95 -5.48
N ARG A 158 -4.64 10.69 -4.90
CA ARG A 158 -4.36 9.41 -4.21
C ARG A 158 -4.29 9.62 -2.71
N THR A 159 -5.22 9.04 -1.98
CA THR A 159 -5.39 9.17 -0.52
C THR A 159 -5.55 7.79 0.14
N GLY A 160 -4.61 6.87 -0.12
CA GLY A 160 -4.56 5.53 0.51
C GLY A 160 -3.21 5.24 1.19
N ILE A 161 -2.86 3.96 1.36
CA ILE A 161 -1.51 3.61 1.84
C ILE A 161 -0.49 4.05 0.80
N GLY A 162 0.48 4.84 1.26
CA GLY A 162 1.64 5.25 0.48
C GLY A 162 2.68 4.12 0.38
N ARG A 163 3.95 4.48 0.23
CA ARG A 163 5.06 3.50 0.24
C ARG A 163 5.48 3.07 1.65
N GLY A 164 5.01 3.77 2.67
CA GLY A 164 5.24 3.41 4.07
C GLY A 164 4.35 2.25 4.52
N VAL A 165 4.85 1.45 5.45
CA VAL A 165 4.06 0.41 6.12
C VAL A 165 3.04 1.10 7.02
N LEU A 166 1.77 0.72 6.88
CA LEU A 166 0.71 1.09 7.80
C LEU A 166 0.33 -0.14 8.61
N ALA A 167 0.54 -0.07 9.93
CA ALA A 167 0.14 -1.09 10.89
C ALA A 167 -1.03 -0.57 11.74
N LYS A 168 -1.96 -1.45 12.08
CA LYS A 168 -3.05 -1.19 13.03
C LYS A 168 -3.30 -2.41 13.90
N PRO A 169 -3.82 -2.24 15.12
CA PRO A 169 -4.23 -3.37 15.94
C PRO A 169 -5.27 -4.26 15.24
N VAL A 170 -5.22 -5.56 15.52
CA VAL A 170 -6.27 -6.51 15.13
C VAL A 170 -7.64 -5.98 15.58
N GLY A 171 -8.64 -6.18 14.74
CA GLY A 171 -10.01 -5.72 14.95
C GLY A 171 -10.30 -4.38 14.27
N ARG A 172 -9.28 -3.73 13.71
CA ARG A 172 -9.42 -2.48 12.94
C ARG A 172 -9.37 -2.76 11.44
N SER A 173 -9.83 -1.78 10.67
CA SER A 173 -9.72 -1.79 9.22
C SER A 173 -8.61 -0.85 8.73
N ILE A 174 -8.04 -1.17 7.57
CA ILE A 174 -7.05 -0.37 6.88
C ILE A 174 -7.53 -0.06 5.46
N ARG A 175 -7.72 1.22 5.14
CA ARG A 175 -7.96 1.69 3.77
C ARG A 175 -6.68 1.54 2.95
N ILE A 176 -6.58 0.45 2.18
CA ILE A 176 -5.36 0.09 1.44
C ILE A 176 -5.24 0.86 0.11
N LEU A 177 -6.37 1.19 -0.52
CA LEU A 177 -6.43 1.92 -1.77
C LEU A 177 -7.55 2.95 -1.73
N GLU A 178 -7.23 4.14 -2.20
CA GLU A 178 -8.19 5.21 -2.42
C GLU A 178 -7.57 6.16 -3.43
N ASP A 179 -7.83 5.89 -4.71
CA ASP A 179 -7.45 6.75 -5.81
C ASP A 179 -8.77 7.36 -6.35
N ARG A 180 -8.93 8.68 -6.25
CA ARG A 180 -10.14 9.43 -6.60
C ARG A 180 -9.93 10.14 -7.94
N TRP A 181 -10.87 9.99 -8.87
CA TRP A 181 -10.80 10.68 -10.16
C TRP A 181 -11.46 12.04 -10.04
N LEU A 182 -10.74 13.07 -10.46
CA LEU A 182 -11.25 14.43 -10.48
C LEU A 182 -12.07 14.63 -11.77
N VAL A 183 -13.38 14.50 -11.64
CA VAL A 183 -14.34 14.74 -12.73
C VAL A 183 -15.21 15.93 -12.33
N GLY A 184 -15.09 17.07 -13.02
CA GLY A 184 -15.85 18.30 -12.73
C GLY A 184 -15.17 19.32 -11.80
N GLU A 185 -15.84 20.46 -11.57
CA GLU A 185 -15.30 21.65 -10.88
C GLU A 185 -15.15 21.52 -9.35
N GLY A 186 -15.85 20.58 -8.69
CA GLY A 186 -15.84 20.38 -7.22
C GLY A 186 -14.79 19.40 -6.67
N SER A 187 -13.83 19.01 -7.51
CA SER A 187 -13.08 17.76 -7.34
C SER A 187 -11.92 17.81 -6.32
N LEU A 188 -11.62 18.96 -5.71
CA LEU A 188 -10.42 19.16 -4.88
C LEU A 188 -10.62 19.06 -3.35
N MET A 189 -11.83 18.74 -2.87
CA MET A 189 -12.10 18.71 -1.41
C MET A 189 -11.58 17.41 -0.76
N LEU A 190 -10.67 17.55 0.21
CA LEU A 190 -10.25 16.47 1.09
C LEU A 190 -11.31 16.29 2.19
N TYR A 191 -12.23 15.35 1.97
CA TYR A 191 -13.22 15.01 2.98
C TYR A 191 -12.53 14.27 4.15
N GLY A 192 -12.62 14.85 5.36
CA GLY A 192 -12.19 14.22 6.61
C GLY A 192 -13.18 13.15 7.05
N ASP A 193 -13.92 13.39 8.13
CA ASP A 193 -14.97 12.48 8.62
C ASP A 193 -16.31 12.62 7.85
N SER A 194 -16.38 13.52 6.88
CA SER A 194 -17.57 13.79 6.07
C SER A 194 -17.56 12.96 4.78
N GLY A 195 -18.73 12.62 4.26
CA GLY A 195 -18.83 12.05 2.91
C GLY A 195 -18.57 13.09 1.82
N PRO A 196 -18.39 12.67 0.56
CA PRO A 196 -18.21 13.61 -0.52
C PRO A 196 -19.49 14.40 -0.82
N ASP A 197 -19.32 15.63 -1.30
CA ASP A 197 -20.41 16.54 -1.65
C ASP A 197 -21.15 16.08 -2.93
N GLU A 198 -20.53 15.23 -3.74
CA GLU A 198 -21.07 14.62 -4.96
C GLU A 198 -20.64 13.16 -5.07
N ASP A 199 -21.29 12.38 -5.94
CA ASP A 199 -20.88 11.00 -6.22
C ASP A 199 -19.45 10.97 -6.79
N GLN A 200 -18.56 10.20 -6.14
CA GLN A 200 -17.17 10.10 -6.56
C GLN A 200 -16.84 8.76 -7.17
N ILE A 201 -16.40 8.81 -8.43
CA ILE A 201 -15.82 7.66 -9.11
C ILE A 201 -14.34 7.60 -8.76
N GLY A 202 -13.90 6.42 -8.34
CA GLY A 202 -12.52 6.18 -7.93
C GLY A 202 -12.22 4.70 -7.88
N VAL A 203 -11.11 4.34 -7.26
CA VAL A 203 -10.80 2.96 -6.92
C VAL A 203 -10.55 2.91 -5.42
N TYR A 204 -11.38 2.15 -4.74
CA TYR A 204 -11.37 2.06 -3.28
C TYR A 204 -11.17 0.61 -2.88
N ALA A 205 -10.32 0.37 -1.89
CA ALA A 205 -10.20 -0.93 -1.27
C ALA A 205 -9.81 -0.83 0.20
N GLU A 206 -10.39 -1.70 1.01
CA GLU A 206 -10.21 -1.71 2.46
C GLU A 206 -10.01 -3.14 2.96
N LEU A 207 -8.94 -3.34 3.74
CA LEU A 207 -8.75 -4.53 4.55
C LEU A 207 -9.61 -4.36 5.80
N GLN A 208 -10.67 -5.16 5.93
CA GLN A 208 -11.60 -5.08 7.05
C GLN A 208 -11.92 -6.49 7.57
N LEU A 209 -12.53 -6.54 8.75
CA LEU A 209 -13.07 -7.78 9.31
C LEU A 209 -14.16 -8.35 8.39
N ASP A 210 -14.31 -9.68 8.45
CA ASP A 210 -15.40 -10.40 7.80
C ASP A 210 -16.51 -10.68 8.83
N ASP A 211 -17.17 -9.62 9.29
CA ASP A 211 -18.16 -9.64 10.39
C ASP A 211 -19.61 -9.42 9.94
N GLY A 212 -19.87 -9.33 8.63
CA GLY A 212 -21.23 -9.13 8.12
C GLY A 212 -21.35 -8.96 6.60
N PRO A 213 -22.56 -8.65 6.09
CA PRO A 213 -22.74 -8.30 4.68
C PRO A 213 -21.93 -7.04 4.32
N LEU A 214 -21.77 -6.81 3.02
CA LEU A 214 -21.08 -5.65 2.47
C LEU A 214 -21.93 -4.38 2.54
#